data_AF-A0A1N7Q5R9-F1
#
_entry.id   AF-A0A1N7Q5R9-F1
#
_cell.length_a   1.000
_cell.length_b   1.000
_cell.length_c   1.000
_cell.angle_alpha   90.00
_cell.angle_beta   90.00
_cell.angle_gamma   90.00
#
_symmetry.space_group_name_H-M   'P 1'
#
loop_
_entity.id
_entity.type
_entity.pdbx_description
1 polymer ?
#
loop_
_entity_poly.entity_id
_entity_poly.type
_entity_poly.pdbx_seq_one_letter_code
_entity_poly.pdbx_strand_id
1 'polypeptide(L)'
;MKKGIILTFSFLILAFFGFYIYKNNYFIPESQESIYQRRIKIFEKTIKEFENSRTGRIDLTSTIILRWRIKDFKANENDIEYCENESQNVKYICEINNEDWYGSETKTELPKNELKSLAIFIDGKYIKLDVSQMFNPNFSGELNKSQFQIKKFKHYYLLFGFFSDGAGTYTAHWKIQNEKAERIKISNNDEDFQWQNFK
;
A
#
# COMPACT_ATOMS: atom_id res chain seq x y z
N MET A 1 -14.27 -63.11 10.43
CA MET A 1 -14.65 -61.68 10.37
C MET A 1 -14.47 -60.89 11.68
N LYS A 2 -14.58 -61.47 12.89
CA LYS A 2 -14.48 -60.70 14.15
C LYS A 2 -13.10 -60.08 14.47
N LYS A 3 -11.98 -60.70 14.07
CA LYS A 3 -10.62 -60.21 14.41
C LYS A 3 -10.19 -58.94 13.64
N GLY A 4 -10.65 -58.76 12.40
CA GLY A 4 -10.33 -57.58 11.59
C GLY A 4 -11.01 -56.29 12.09
N ILE A 5 -12.24 -56.41 12.62
CA ILE A 5 -13.01 -55.29 13.17
C ILE A 5 -12.39 -54.79 14.48
N ILE A 6 -11.82 -55.68 15.30
CA ILE A 6 -11.17 -55.31 16.58
C ILE A 6 -9.87 -54.53 16.32
N LEU A 7 -9.10 -54.93 15.30
CA LEU A 7 -7.85 -54.25 14.93
C LEU A 7 -8.09 -52.85 14.36
N THR A 8 -9.11 -52.66 13.53
CA THR A 8 -9.45 -51.33 13.00
C THR A 8 -10.00 -50.40 14.08
N PHE A 9 -10.79 -50.92 15.02
CA PHE A 9 -11.31 -50.14 16.15
C PHE A 9 -10.18 -49.70 17.11
N SER A 10 -9.21 -50.58 17.38
CA SER A 10 -8.04 -50.26 18.21
C SER A 10 -7.15 -49.19 17.58
N PHE A 11 -6.93 -49.24 16.27
CA PHE A 11 -6.17 -48.23 15.54
C PHE A 11 -6.88 -46.86 15.54
N LEU A 12 -8.21 -46.85 15.37
CA LEU A 12 -9.01 -45.63 15.45
C LEU A 12 -8.93 -44.98 16.84
N ILE A 13 -8.96 -45.77 17.92
CA ILE A 13 -8.82 -45.26 19.29
C ILE A 13 -7.43 -44.64 19.48
N LEU A 14 -6.36 -45.31 19.03
CA LEU A 14 -5.00 -44.78 19.11
C LEU A 14 -4.83 -43.48 18.30
N ALA A 15 -5.41 -43.41 17.11
CA ALA A 15 -5.42 -42.18 16.31
C ALA A 15 -6.19 -41.05 17.01
N PHE A 16 -7.31 -41.36 17.65
CA PHE A 16 -8.10 -40.38 18.41
C PHE A 16 -7.37 -39.88 19.65
N PHE A 17 -6.71 -40.77 20.39
CA PHE A 17 -5.87 -40.39 21.54
C PHE A 17 -4.64 -39.60 21.09
N GLY A 18 -4.00 -39.99 19.99
CA GLY A 18 -2.90 -39.23 19.38
C GLY A 18 -3.34 -37.81 19.00
N PHE A 19 -4.50 -37.67 18.36
CA PHE A 19 -5.06 -36.36 18.00
C PHE A 19 -5.49 -35.55 19.23
N TYR A 20 -6.05 -36.20 20.25
CA TYR A 20 -6.44 -35.55 21.51
C TYR A 20 -5.22 -35.03 22.27
N ILE A 21 -4.18 -35.86 22.44
CA ILE A 21 -2.91 -35.47 23.07
C ILE A 21 -2.22 -34.36 22.26
N TYR A 22 -2.19 -34.48 20.93
CA TYR A 22 -1.63 -33.45 20.07
C TYR A 22 -2.35 -32.11 20.22
N LYS A 23 -3.69 -32.11 20.16
CA LYS A 23 -4.49 -30.90 20.34
C LYS A 23 -4.29 -30.30 21.73
N ASN A 24 -4.25 -31.13 22.78
CA ASN A 24 -4.17 -30.62 24.15
C ASN A 24 -2.77 -30.13 24.55
N ASN A 25 -1.71 -30.70 23.96
CA ASN A 25 -0.33 -30.32 24.26
C ASN A 25 0.22 -29.22 23.32
N TYR A 26 -0.26 -29.13 22.08
CA TYR A 26 0.28 -28.20 21.09
C TYR A 26 -0.66 -27.05 20.73
N PHE A 27 -1.95 -27.15 21.04
CA PHE A 27 -2.92 -26.08 20.77
C PHE A 27 -3.23 -25.34 22.07
N ILE A 28 -2.32 -24.44 22.48
CA ILE A 28 -2.59 -23.49 23.56
C ILE A 28 -3.50 -22.41 22.96
N PRO A 29 -4.79 -22.32 23.34
CA PRO A 29 -5.63 -21.22 22.88
C PRO A 29 -5.04 -19.90 23.38
N GLU A 30 -4.85 -18.94 22.47
CA GLU A 30 -4.42 -17.58 22.83
C GLU A 30 -5.36 -17.04 23.92
N SER A 31 -4.79 -16.61 25.05
CA SER A 31 -5.57 -15.98 26.11
C SER A 31 -6.23 -14.69 25.60
N GLN A 32 -7.40 -14.33 26.14
CA GLN A 32 -8.02 -13.04 25.79
C GLN A 32 -7.09 -11.85 26.09
N GLU A 33 -6.29 -11.96 27.14
CA GLU A 33 -5.29 -10.96 27.53
C GLU A 33 -4.21 -10.79 26.46
N SER A 34 -3.65 -11.87 25.92
CA SER A 34 -2.64 -11.78 24.86
C SER A 34 -3.19 -11.15 23.57
N ILE A 35 -4.44 -11.47 23.22
CA ILE A 35 -5.14 -10.85 22.08
C ILE A 35 -5.31 -9.34 22.32
N TYR A 36 -5.70 -8.95 23.52
CA TYR A 36 -5.89 -7.55 23.91
C TYR A 36 -4.57 -6.76 23.86
N GLN A 37 -3.51 -7.30 24.46
CA GLN A 37 -2.17 -6.68 24.43
C GLN A 37 -1.63 -6.53 23.00
N ARG A 38 -1.85 -7.53 22.14
CA ARG A 38 -1.49 -7.43 20.71
C ARG A 38 -2.24 -6.30 20.02
N ARG A 39 -3.53 -6.11 20.32
CA ARG A 39 -4.34 -5.01 19.75
C ARG A 39 -3.83 -3.64 20.23
N ILE A 40 -3.50 -3.49 21.51
CA ILE A 40 -2.89 -2.26 22.04
C ILE A 40 -1.58 -1.97 21.30
N LYS A 41 -0.69 -2.96 21.20
CA LYS A 41 0.59 -2.80 20.49
C LYS A 41 0.42 -2.38 19.03
N ILE A 42 -0.55 -2.97 18.32
CA ILE A 42 -0.88 -2.59 16.94
C ILE A 42 -1.41 -1.15 16.89
N PHE A 43 -2.28 -0.78 17.84
CA PHE A 43 -2.85 0.56 17.92
C PHE A 43 -1.80 1.63 18.22
N GLU A 44 -0.92 1.41 19.21
CA GLU A 44 0.22 2.29 19.51
C GLU A 44 1.15 2.45 18.31
N LYS A 45 1.46 1.35 17.62
CA LYS A 45 2.22 1.39 16.36
C LYS A 45 1.54 2.27 15.33
N THR A 46 0.22 2.12 15.16
CA THR A 46 -0.58 2.91 14.20
C THR A 46 -0.57 4.40 14.56
N ILE A 47 -0.71 4.76 15.84
CA ILE A 47 -0.64 6.15 16.31
C ILE A 47 0.74 6.74 16.00
N LYS A 48 1.81 6.04 16.37
CA LYS A 48 3.18 6.52 16.15
C LYS A 48 3.49 6.71 14.66
N GLU A 49 2.97 5.83 13.80
CA GLU A 49 3.06 5.99 12.36
C GLU A 49 2.27 7.20 11.83
N PHE A 50 1.17 7.57 12.50
CA PHE A 50 0.37 8.73 12.16
C PHE A 50 1.02 10.04 12.61
N GLU A 51 1.59 10.08 13.81
CA GLU A 51 2.30 11.26 14.36
C GLU A 51 3.50 11.67 13.50
N ASN A 52 4.20 10.70 12.92
CA ASN A 52 5.35 10.94 12.05
C ASN A 52 4.95 11.12 10.58
N SER A 53 3.72 11.57 10.31
CA SER A 53 3.22 11.77 8.95
C SER A 53 2.57 13.13 8.79
N ARG A 54 2.68 13.69 7.60
CA ARG A 54 1.95 14.90 7.21
C ARG A 54 0.65 14.50 6.54
N THR A 55 -0.42 15.21 6.85
CA THR A 55 -1.72 15.00 6.24
C THR A 55 -2.27 16.30 5.70
N GLY A 56 -3.07 16.22 4.64
CA GLY A 56 -3.74 17.39 4.12
C GLY A 56 -5.04 17.07 3.40
N ARG A 57 -5.69 18.15 3.00
CA ARG A 57 -6.97 18.17 2.30
C ARG A 57 -6.86 19.05 1.07
N ILE A 58 -7.38 18.58 -0.05
CA ILE A 58 -7.45 19.34 -1.30
C ILE A 58 -8.89 19.32 -1.79
N ASP A 59 -9.51 20.48 -1.89
CA ASP A 59 -10.84 20.61 -2.48
C ASP A 59 -10.72 20.76 -4.00
N LEU A 60 -10.99 19.68 -4.74
CA LEU A 60 -10.97 19.69 -6.21
C LEU A 60 -12.19 20.47 -6.75
N THR A 61 -13.36 20.20 -6.19
CA THR A 61 -14.62 20.92 -6.41
C THR A 61 -15.34 21.13 -5.06
N SER A 62 -16.55 21.69 -5.06
CA SER A 62 -17.36 21.81 -3.85
C SER A 62 -17.82 20.48 -3.25
N THR A 63 -17.88 19.41 -4.06
CA THR A 63 -18.34 18.07 -3.62
C THR A 63 -17.28 16.99 -3.74
N ILE A 64 -16.11 17.32 -4.31
CA ILE A 64 -15.00 16.38 -4.53
C ILE A 64 -13.77 16.84 -3.76
N ILE A 65 -13.35 16.02 -2.80
CA ILE A 65 -12.28 16.34 -1.85
C ILE A 65 -11.26 15.20 -1.87
N LEU A 66 -9.97 15.52 -1.92
CA LEU A 66 -8.90 14.57 -1.64
C LEU A 66 -8.41 14.74 -0.21
N ARG A 67 -8.08 13.61 0.43
CA ARG A 67 -7.29 13.57 1.65
C ARG A 67 -6.06 12.72 1.41
N TRP A 68 -4.92 13.21 1.86
CA TRP A 68 -3.64 12.55 1.66
C TRP A 68 -2.85 12.43 2.96
N ARG A 69 -1.92 11.48 2.97
CA ARG A 69 -0.93 11.30 4.04
C ARG A 69 0.41 10.92 3.44
N ILE A 70 1.44 11.69 3.77
CA ILE A 70 2.83 11.44 3.40
C ILE A 70 3.62 11.15 4.67
N LYS A 71 4.52 10.17 4.60
CA LYS A 71 5.41 9.81 5.71
C LYS A 71 6.85 9.86 5.20
N ASP A 72 7.79 10.23 6.08
CA ASP A 72 9.20 10.08 5.80
C ASP A 72 9.54 8.61 5.53
N PHE A 73 10.37 8.38 4.53
CA PHE A 73 10.79 7.03 4.17
C PHE A 73 11.82 6.53 5.18
N LYS A 74 11.67 5.27 5.60
CA LYS A 74 12.55 4.63 6.57
C LYS A 74 13.03 3.31 6.00
N ALA A 75 14.32 3.23 5.71
CA ALA A 75 14.92 2.05 5.08
C ALA A 75 14.72 0.78 5.92
N ASN A 76 14.76 0.89 7.25
CA ASN A 76 14.55 -0.25 8.16
C ASN A 76 13.11 -0.75 8.25
N GLU A 77 12.14 -0.05 7.64
CA GLU A 77 10.74 -0.47 7.58
C GLU A 77 10.38 -1.09 6.22
N ASN A 78 11.33 -1.14 5.28
CA ASN A 78 11.12 -1.61 3.91
C ASN A 78 12.15 -2.66 3.52
N ASP A 79 11.75 -3.58 2.65
CA ASP A 79 12.69 -4.46 1.95
C ASP A 79 13.26 -3.69 0.75
N ILE A 80 14.58 -3.66 0.58
CA ILE A 80 15.23 -2.84 -0.44
C ILE A 80 16.20 -3.73 -1.21
N GLU A 81 15.89 -3.96 -2.48
CA GLU A 81 16.76 -4.69 -3.39
C GLU A 81 17.59 -3.72 -4.22
N TYR A 82 18.88 -4.04 -4.33
CA TYR A 82 19.82 -3.26 -5.11
C TYR A 82 20.31 -4.07 -6.31
N CYS A 83 20.32 -3.42 -7.46
CA CYS A 83 20.84 -3.95 -8.71
C CYS A 83 22.10 -3.17 -9.11
N GLU A 84 22.92 -3.80 -9.94
CA GLU A 84 24.17 -3.22 -10.44
C GLU A 84 24.16 -3.16 -11.96
N ASN A 85 24.66 -2.07 -12.52
CA ASN A 85 24.93 -1.94 -13.94
C ASN A 85 26.45 -1.99 -14.14
N GLU A 86 26.98 -3.15 -14.50
CA GLU A 86 28.42 -3.39 -14.68
C GLU A 86 29.05 -2.43 -15.70
N SER A 87 28.29 -2.03 -16.73
CA SER A 87 28.80 -1.14 -17.80
C SER A 87 29.02 0.29 -17.30
N GLN A 88 28.28 0.72 -16.28
CA GLN A 88 28.35 2.08 -15.72
C GLN A 88 28.98 2.11 -14.33
N ASN A 89 29.27 0.94 -13.75
CA ASN A 89 29.74 0.77 -12.37
C ASN A 89 28.83 1.50 -11.36
N VAL A 90 27.51 1.44 -11.57
CA VAL A 90 26.50 2.10 -10.72
C VAL A 90 25.63 1.04 -10.05
N LYS A 91 25.44 1.22 -8.73
CA LYS A 91 24.47 0.49 -7.92
C LYS A 91 23.22 1.36 -7.73
N TYR A 92 22.04 0.79 -7.95
CA TYR A 92 20.76 1.48 -7.82
C TYR A 92 19.73 0.58 -7.15
N ILE A 93 18.68 1.17 -6.58
CA ILE A 93 17.57 0.47 -5.96
C ILE A 93 16.63 0.03 -7.07
N CYS A 94 16.57 -1.27 -7.37
CA CYS A 94 15.64 -1.77 -8.38
C CYS A 94 14.23 -1.95 -7.80
N GLU A 95 14.13 -2.50 -6.58
CA GLU A 95 12.85 -2.79 -5.95
C GLU A 95 12.78 -2.27 -4.52
N ILE A 96 11.56 -1.90 -4.10
CA ILE A 96 11.21 -1.61 -2.71
C ILE A 96 9.98 -2.44 -2.38
N ASN A 97 10.08 -3.30 -1.37
CA ASN A 97 9.05 -4.26 -0.96
C ASN A 97 8.67 -5.27 -2.06
N ASN A 98 9.66 -5.77 -2.81
CA ASN A 98 9.49 -6.75 -3.91
C ASN A 98 8.64 -6.22 -5.08
N GLU A 99 8.62 -4.89 -5.26
CA GLU A 99 7.91 -4.21 -6.32
C GLU A 99 8.80 -3.12 -6.92
N ASP A 100 8.60 -2.83 -8.21
CA ASP A 100 9.12 -1.61 -8.84
C ASP A 100 8.70 -0.37 -8.05
N TRP A 101 9.45 0.72 -8.16
CA TRP A 101 9.12 1.96 -7.47
C TRP A 101 9.28 3.20 -8.35
N TYR A 102 8.48 4.23 -8.03
CA TYR A 102 8.43 5.51 -8.73
C TYR A 102 8.76 6.66 -7.79
N GLY A 103 9.42 7.70 -8.32
CA GLY A 103 9.84 8.87 -7.54
C GLY A 103 11.31 9.24 -7.67
N SER A 104 12.08 8.51 -8.47
CA SER A 104 13.46 8.86 -8.83
C SER A 104 13.79 8.32 -10.21
N GLU A 105 14.49 9.11 -11.02
CA GLU A 105 14.98 8.69 -12.33
C GLU A 105 16.18 7.76 -12.23
N THR A 106 17.16 8.10 -11.38
CA THR A 106 18.40 7.31 -11.24
C THR A 106 18.25 6.14 -10.27
N LYS A 107 17.31 6.25 -9.32
CA LYS A 107 17.10 5.26 -8.25
C LYS A 107 18.36 4.98 -7.40
N THR A 108 19.36 5.85 -7.43
CA THR A 108 20.64 5.68 -6.72
C THR A 108 20.58 6.13 -5.26
N GLU A 109 19.57 6.92 -4.90
CA GLU A 109 19.34 7.42 -3.55
C GLU A 109 18.06 6.83 -2.96
N LEU A 110 18.05 6.68 -1.63
CA LEU A 110 16.83 6.29 -0.93
C LEU A 110 15.75 7.36 -1.14
N PRO A 111 14.46 6.97 -1.24
CA PRO A 111 13.39 7.94 -1.17
C PRO A 111 13.47 8.78 0.10
N LYS A 112 13.01 10.03 0.01
CA LYS A 112 12.87 10.91 1.17
C LYS A 112 11.54 10.66 1.88
N ASN A 113 10.48 10.42 1.11
CA ASN A 113 9.13 10.22 1.64
C ASN A 113 8.28 9.30 0.75
N GLU A 114 7.15 8.85 1.28
CA GLU A 114 6.21 7.93 0.63
C GLU A 114 4.77 8.43 0.79
N LEU A 115 3.97 8.32 -0.27
CA LEU A 115 2.53 8.57 -0.22
C LEU A 115 1.82 7.38 0.44
N LYS A 116 1.65 7.39 1.76
CA LYS A 116 1.03 6.29 2.51
C LYS A 116 -0.48 6.14 2.29
N SER A 117 -1.18 7.22 1.97
CA SER A 117 -2.60 7.14 1.64
C SER A 117 -3.06 8.30 0.79
N LEU A 118 -3.92 8.00 -0.16
CA LEU A 118 -4.74 8.97 -0.87
C LEU A 118 -6.17 8.45 -0.89
N ALA A 119 -7.12 9.31 -0.56
CA ALA A 119 -8.54 8.99 -0.59
C ALA A 119 -9.32 10.14 -1.19
N ILE A 120 -10.33 9.81 -2.00
CA ILE A 120 -11.24 10.77 -2.58
C ILE A 120 -12.61 10.64 -1.93
N PHE A 121 -13.23 11.79 -1.67
CA PHE A 121 -14.60 11.91 -1.24
C PHE A 121 -15.39 12.49 -2.39
N ILE A 122 -16.39 11.76 -2.89
CA ILE A 122 -17.32 12.24 -3.92
C ILE A 122 -18.71 12.21 -3.31
N ASP A 123 -19.35 13.38 -3.19
CA ASP A 123 -20.68 13.51 -2.58
C ASP A 123 -20.75 12.86 -1.18
N GLY A 124 -19.67 13.03 -0.40
CA GLY A 124 -19.53 12.49 0.96
C GLY A 124 -19.08 11.02 1.05
N LYS A 125 -18.98 10.29 -0.07
CA LYS A 125 -18.56 8.88 -0.10
C LYS A 125 -17.04 8.75 -0.09
N TYR A 126 -16.50 8.06 0.92
CA TYR A 126 -15.07 7.76 1.03
C TYR A 126 -14.66 6.64 0.08
N ILE A 127 -13.65 6.91 -0.75
CA ILE A 127 -13.08 5.94 -1.69
C ILE A 127 -11.57 5.97 -1.55
N LYS A 128 -10.97 4.86 -1.12
CA LYS A 128 -9.52 4.70 -1.01
C LYS A 128 -8.92 4.54 -2.41
N LEU A 129 -7.81 5.22 -2.67
CA LEU A 129 -7.02 5.06 -3.89
C LEU A 129 -5.80 4.19 -3.61
N ASP A 130 -5.43 3.35 -4.58
CA ASP A 130 -4.19 2.58 -4.53
C ASP A 130 -2.99 3.51 -4.80
N VAL A 131 -2.04 3.51 -3.88
CA VAL A 131 -0.84 4.34 -3.88
C VAL A 131 0.43 3.53 -3.64
N SER A 132 0.39 2.20 -3.84
CA SER A 132 1.62 1.39 -3.74
C SER A 132 2.68 1.93 -4.70
N GLN A 133 3.97 1.73 -4.39
CA GLN A 133 5.08 2.14 -5.26
C GLN A 133 5.24 3.67 -5.47
N MET A 134 4.45 4.51 -4.80
CA MET A 134 4.47 5.97 -4.95
C MET A 134 5.38 6.64 -3.90
N PHE A 135 6.64 6.83 -4.25
CA PHE A 135 7.63 7.51 -3.42
C PHE A 135 7.92 8.91 -3.95
N ASN A 136 8.53 9.75 -3.10
CA ASN A 136 8.86 11.14 -3.42
C ASN A 136 7.74 11.91 -4.14
N PRO A 137 6.47 11.86 -3.67
CA PRO A 137 5.35 12.50 -4.35
C PRO A 137 5.51 14.02 -4.55
N ASN A 138 6.33 14.67 -3.72
CA ASN A 138 6.72 16.08 -3.86
C ASN A 138 7.95 16.41 -2.99
N PHE A 139 8.56 17.57 -3.25
CA PHE A 139 9.71 18.08 -2.48
C PHE A 139 9.34 18.62 -1.08
N SER A 140 8.17 19.24 -0.92
CA SER A 140 7.79 19.96 0.32
C SER A 140 7.28 19.06 1.44
N GLY A 141 6.95 17.80 1.16
CA GLY A 141 6.16 16.92 2.02
C GLY A 141 4.65 17.19 1.98
N GLU A 142 4.15 18.02 1.05
CA GLU A 142 2.75 18.41 0.94
C GLU A 142 2.22 18.35 -0.50
N LEU A 143 1.00 17.82 -0.65
CA LEU A 143 0.33 17.79 -1.95
C LEU A 143 -0.58 19.01 -2.13
N ASN A 144 -0.62 19.53 -3.34
CA ASN A 144 -1.40 20.70 -3.71
C ASN A 144 -2.41 20.41 -4.84
N LYS A 145 -3.34 21.35 -5.06
CA LYS A 145 -4.41 21.20 -6.05
C LYS A 145 -3.91 21.08 -7.49
N SER A 146 -2.85 21.79 -7.87
CA SER A 146 -2.31 21.76 -9.23
C SER A 146 -1.75 20.41 -9.65
N GLN A 147 -1.42 19.54 -8.70
CA GLN A 147 -1.00 18.17 -8.99
C GLN A 147 -2.13 17.27 -9.47
N PHE A 148 -3.39 17.68 -9.34
CA PHE A 148 -4.54 16.82 -9.61
C PHE A 148 -5.49 17.43 -10.63
N GLN A 149 -6.00 16.58 -11.52
CA GLN A 149 -7.13 16.89 -12.37
C GLN A 149 -8.16 15.76 -12.27
N ILE A 150 -9.43 16.11 -12.13
CA ILE A 150 -10.52 15.13 -12.17
C ILE A 150 -11.47 15.43 -13.33
N LYS A 151 -11.85 14.39 -14.06
CA LYS A 151 -12.81 14.44 -15.15
C LYS A 151 -13.98 13.51 -14.88
N LYS A 152 -15.20 14.03 -15.07
CA LYS A 152 -16.44 13.27 -14.97
C LYS A 152 -16.85 12.77 -16.35
N PHE A 153 -17.06 11.47 -16.46
CA PHE A 153 -17.71 10.83 -17.60
C PHE A 153 -19.09 10.34 -17.18
N LYS A 154 -19.90 9.86 -18.14
CA LYS A 154 -21.29 9.45 -17.90
C LYS A 154 -21.45 8.45 -16.74
N HIS A 155 -20.48 7.55 -16.55
CA HIS A 155 -20.58 6.44 -15.59
C HIS A 155 -19.40 6.30 -14.63
N TYR A 156 -18.37 7.15 -14.75
CA TYR A 156 -17.15 7.06 -13.96
C TYR A 156 -16.43 8.40 -13.91
N TYR A 157 -15.49 8.53 -12.98
CA TYR A 157 -14.52 9.62 -12.94
C TYR A 157 -13.13 9.10 -13.31
N LEU A 158 -12.32 9.95 -13.95
CA LEU A 158 -10.88 9.77 -14.02
C LEU A 158 -10.21 10.84 -13.17
N LEU A 159 -9.43 10.40 -12.20
CA LEU A 159 -8.54 11.26 -11.43
C LEU A 159 -7.12 11.05 -11.96
N PHE A 160 -6.45 12.15 -12.29
CA PHE A 160 -5.05 12.18 -12.70
C PHE A 160 -4.24 12.85 -11.59
N GLY A 161 -3.03 12.36 -11.35
CA GLY A 161 -2.08 12.93 -10.40
C GLY A 161 -0.69 13.06 -11.03
N PHE A 162 -0.05 14.22 -10.81
CA PHE A 162 1.33 14.52 -11.16
C PHE A 162 2.18 14.60 -9.89
N PHE A 163 3.30 13.87 -9.87
CA PHE A 163 4.16 13.74 -8.69
C PHE A 163 5.62 13.96 -9.09
N SER A 164 6.31 14.83 -8.36
CA SER A 164 7.71 15.18 -8.63
C SER A 164 8.36 15.84 -7.43
N ASP A 165 9.55 15.39 -7.05
CA ASP A 165 10.40 16.01 -6.02
C ASP A 165 11.66 16.68 -6.58
N GLY A 166 11.78 16.74 -7.92
CA GLY A 166 12.95 17.24 -8.64
C GLY A 166 14.02 16.20 -8.96
N ALA A 167 14.01 15.01 -8.34
CA ALA A 167 14.90 13.89 -8.68
C ALA A 167 14.24 12.87 -9.64
N GLY A 168 12.93 12.99 -9.82
CA GLY A 168 12.19 12.29 -10.85
C GLY A 168 10.73 12.73 -10.86
N THR A 169 10.02 12.32 -11.91
CA THR A 169 8.62 12.66 -12.10
C THR A 169 7.83 11.43 -12.54
N TYR A 170 6.61 11.31 -12.06
CA TYR A 170 5.68 10.26 -12.47
C TYR A 170 4.23 10.75 -12.41
N THR A 171 3.37 10.06 -13.16
CA THR A 171 1.93 10.27 -13.17
C THR A 171 1.23 9.00 -12.71
N ALA A 172 0.09 9.16 -12.03
CA ALA A 172 -0.80 8.06 -11.70
C ALA A 172 -2.24 8.42 -12.02
N HIS A 173 -2.99 7.45 -12.56
CA HIS A 173 -4.37 7.65 -13.00
C HIS A 173 -5.28 6.64 -12.30
N TRP A 174 -6.41 7.12 -11.78
CA TRP A 174 -7.42 6.30 -11.12
C TRP A 174 -8.76 6.42 -11.83
N LYS A 175 -9.35 5.27 -12.14
CA LYS A 175 -10.74 5.18 -12.56
C LYS A 175 -11.62 4.94 -11.35
N ILE A 176 -12.59 5.80 -11.15
CA ILE A 176 -13.52 5.73 -10.01
C ILE A 176 -14.92 5.46 -10.53
N GLN A 177 -15.48 4.31 -10.16
CA GLN A 177 -16.78 3.85 -10.61
C GLN A 177 -17.45 3.02 -9.51
N ASN A 178 -18.75 3.22 -9.29
CA ASN A 178 -19.54 2.47 -8.30
C ASN A 178 -18.90 2.45 -6.89
N GLU A 179 -18.48 3.63 -6.40
CA GLU A 179 -17.82 3.81 -5.08
C GLU A 179 -16.51 3.02 -4.90
N LYS A 180 -15.91 2.54 -6.01
CA LYS A 180 -14.61 1.87 -6.02
C LYS A 180 -13.64 2.66 -6.90
N ALA A 181 -12.36 2.55 -6.58
CA ALA A 181 -11.29 3.09 -7.39
C ALA A 181 -10.32 1.98 -7.80
N GLU A 182 -9.88 2.06 -9.05
CA GLU A 182 -8.85 1.21 -9.63
C GLU A 182 -7.75 2.13 -10.17
N ARG A 183 -6.50 1.90 -9.79
CA ARG A 183 -5.37 2.57 -10.43
C ARG A 183 -5.13 1.90 -11.77
N ILE A 184 -5.40 2.63 -12.85
CA ILE A 184 -5.28 2.12 -14.22
C ILE A 184 -3.90 2.41 -14.83
N LYS A 185 -3.12 3.29 -14.20
CA LYS A 185 -1.78 3.69 -14.65
C LYS A 185 -0.94 4.22 -13.50
N ILE A 186 0.34 3.83 -13.50
CA ILE A 186 1.46 4.56 -12.90
C ILE A 186 2.61 4.52 -13.89
N SER A 187 3.24 5.65 -14.17
CA SER A 187 4.23 5.76 -15.26
C SER A 187 5.06 7.02 -15.14
N ASN A 188 6.27 6.99 -15.71
CA ASN A 188 7.13 8.14 -15.95
C ASN A 188 7.33 8.43 -17.46
N ASN A 189 6.54 7.81 -18.33
CA ASN A 189 6.58 8.05 -19.77
C ASN A 189 5.85 9.36 -20.15
N ASP A 190 6.47 10.19 -20.98
CA ASP A 190 5.94 11.50 -21.43
C ASP A 190 4.52 11.44 -22.02
N GLU A 191 4.21 10.37 -22.75
CA GLU A 191 2.89 10.15 -23.35
C GLU A 191 1.77 10.04 -22.31
N ASP A 192 2.08 9.54 -21.11
CA ASP A 192 1.10 9.38 -20.04
C ASP A 192 0.81 10.71 -19.31
N PHE A 193 1.58 11.78 -19.57
CA PHE A 193 1.35 13.12 -19.01
C PHE A 193 0.45 14.02 -19.87
N GLN A 194 0.00 13.55 -21.04
CA GLN A 194 -0.81 14.34 -21.97
C GLN A 194 -2.12 14.86 -21.39
N TRP A 195 -2.59 14.29 -20.27
CA TRP A 195 -3.77 14.79 -19.57
C TRP A 195 -3.62 16.24 -19.09
N GLN A 196 -2.40 16.69 -18.81
CA GLN A 196 -2.14 18.07 -18.39
C GLN A 196 -2.44 19.09 -19.49
N ASN A 197 -2.49 18.66 -20.75
CA ASN A 197 -2.81 19.52 -21.89
C ASN A 197 -4.32 19.67 -22.13
N PHE A 198 -5.15 18.96 -21.36
CA PHE A 198 -6.59 19.13 -21.44
C PHE A 198 -7.03 20.46 -20.83
N LYS A 199 -7.34 21.42 -21.70
CA LYS A 199 -8.05 22.66 -21.34
C LYS A 199 -9.50 22.38 -20.96
#